data_AF-A0A8T5MSC7-F1
#
_entry.id   AF-A0A8T5MSC7-F1
#
_cell.length_a   1.000
_cell.length_b   1.000
_cell.length_c   1.000
_cell.angle_alpha   90.00
_cell.angle_beta   90.00
_cell.angle_gamma   90.00
#
_symmetry.space_group_name_H-M   'P 1'
#
loop_
_entity.id
_entity.type
_entity.pdbx_description
1 polymer ?
#
loop_
_entity_poly.entity_id
_entity_poly.type
_entity_poly.pdbx_seq_one_letter_code
_entity_poly.pdbx_strand_id
1 'polypeptide(L)' 'MKYKIYLFRHGESTYNRDKKFTGWKDARLTPKGRRQAFTISKKLKNKKFEVAIQTSLSRSKETLNYVLKFHPECKKILED' A
#
# COMPACT_ATOMS: atom_id res chain seq x y z
N MET A 1 20.11 -14.23 11.14
CA MET A 1 18.65 -14.03 11.17
C MET A 1 18.11 -13.98 9.75
N LYS A 2 16.89 -14.48 9.51
CA LYS A 2 16.25 -14.52 8.19
C LYS A 2 15.00 -13.65 8.22
N TYR A 3 14.96 -12.61 7.40
CA TYR A 3 13.78 -11.77 7.21
C TYR A 3 13.04 -12.20 5.94
N LYS A 4 11.71 -12.06 5.93
CA LYS A 4 10.90 -12.24 4.74
C LYS A 4 10.20 -10.94 4.40
N ILE A 5 10.59 -10.36 3.27
CA ILE A 5 10.06 -9.08 2.81
C ILE A 5 8.98 -9.34 1.77
N TYR A 6 7.85 -8.66 1.90
CA TYR A 6 6.78 -8.64 0.92
C TYR A 6 6.69 -7.22 0.36
N LEU A 7 6.94 -7.07 -0.93
CA LEU A 7 6.89 -5.79 -1.62
C LEU A 7 5.69 -5.77 -2.58
N PHE A 8 4.94 -4.67 -2.55
CA PHE A 8 3.88 -4.41 -3.51
C PHE A 8 3.84 -2.93 -3.87
N ARG A 9 3.38 -2.65 -5.10
CA ARG A 9 3.18 -1.27 -5.58
C ARG A 9 1.82 -0.76 -5.09
N HIS A 10 1.72 0.56 -4.89
CA HIS A 10 0.43 1.21 -4.68
C HIS A 10 -0.56 0.91 -5.82
N GLY A 11 -1.86 0.94 -5.52
CA GLY A 11 -2.90 0.82 -6.56
C GLY A 11 -2.88 1.96 -7.58
N GLU A 12 -3.59 1.81 -8.70
CA GLU A 12 -3.72 2.85 -9.73
C GLU A 12 -4.11 4.21 -9.11
N SER A 13 -3.31 5.24 -9.38
CA SER A 13 -3.60 6.63 -9.00
C SER A 13 -4.34 7.38 -10.10
N THR A 14 -4.95 8.53 -9.76
CA THR A 14 -5.57 9.43 -10.75
C THR A 14 -4.60 9.82 -11.86
N TYR A 15 -3.32 10.02 -11.55
CA TYR A 15 -2.30 10.37 -12.54
C TYR A 15 -1.89 9.18 -13.40
N ASN A 16 -1.89 7.95 -12.86
CA ASN A 16 -1.67 6.75 -13.68
C ASN A 16 -2.80 6.59 -14.72
N ARG A 17 -4.06 6.75 -14.28
CA ARG A 17 -5.23 6.70 -15.16
C ARG A 17 -5.14 7.77 -16.24
N ASP A 18 -4.77 8.99 -15.87
CA ASP A 18 -4.70 10.15 -16.77
C ASP A 18 -3.40 10.19 -17.61
N LYS A 19 -2.54 9.17 -17.49
CA LYS A 19 -1.22 9.09 -18.14
C LYS A 19 -0.32 10.32 -17.88
N LYS A 20 -0.43 10.90 -16.69
CA LYS A 20 0.36 12.05 -16.25
C LYS A 20 1.58 11.61 -15.46
N PHE A 21 2.72 12.26 -15.70
CA PHE A 21 3.88 12.12 -14.83
C PHE A 21 3.52 12.61 -13.41
N THR A 22 3.81 11.80 -12.40
CA THR A 22 3.39 12.09 -11.01
C THR A 22 4.51 12.69 -10.17
N GLY A 23 5.72 12.12 -10.25
CA GLY A 23 6.81 12.48 -9.34
C GLY A 23 6.35 12.42 -7.88
N TRP A 24 6.68 13.49 -7.14
CA TRP A 24 6.38 13.63 -5.71
C TRP A 24 5.03 14.30 -5.45
N LYS A 25 4.26 14.59 -6.52
CA LYS A 25 2.92 15.16 -6.37
C LYS A 25 1.98 14.13 -5.75
N ASP A 26 1.10 14.59 -4.87
CA ASP A 26 0.17 13.71 -4.20
C ASP A 26 -1.04 13.37 -5.10
N ALA A 27 -0.93 12.25 -5.82
CA ALA A 27 -2.02 11.68 -6.60
C ALA A 27 -2.70 10.54 -5.83
N ARG A 28 -4.00 10.70 -5.55
CA ARG A 28 -4.82 9.72 -4.80
C ARG A 28 -5.16 8.48 -5.61
N LEU A 29 -5.55 7.39 -4.93
CA LEU A 29 -6.03 6.18 -5.60
C LEU A 29 -7.35 6.42 -6.36
N THR A 30 -7.49 5.77 -7.51
CA THR A 30 -8.78 5.67 -8.20
C THR A 30 -9.66 4.61 -7.52
N PRO A 31 -10.97 4.54 -7.83
CA PRO A 31 -11.79 3.40 -7.41
C PRO A 31 -11.22 2.04 -7.85
N LYS A 32 -10.56 1.98 -9.00
CA LYS A 32 -9.84 0.79 -9.46
C LYS A 32 -8.59 0.53 -8.61
N GLY A 33 -7.82 1.56 -8.28
CA GLY A 33 -6.69 1.47 -7.34
C GLY A 33 -7.08 0.91 -5.97
N ARG A 34 -8.23 1.34 -5.42
CA ARG A 34 -8.77 0.78 -4.17
C ARG A 34 -9.14 -0.70 -4.28
N ARG A 35 -9.74 -1.13 -5.40
CA ARG A 35 -10.01 -2.55 -5.65
C ARG A 35 -8.73 -3.38 -5.78
N GLN A 36 -7.69 -2.81 -6.38
CA GLN A 36 -6.36 -3.43 -6.42
C GLN A 36 -5.75 -3.55 -5.01
N ALA A 37 -5.85 -2.50 -4.19
CA ALA A 37 -5.42 -2.49 -2.80
C ALA A 37 -6.16 -3.55 -1.95
N PHE A 38 -7.47 -3.70 -2.15
CA PHE A 38 -8.24 -4.77 -1.51
C PHE A 38 -7.87 -6.17 -2.02
N THR A 39 -7.43 -6.28 -3.28
CA THR A 39 -6.97 -7.58 -3.82
C THR A 39 -5.65 -8.01 -3.19
N ILE A 40 -4.70 -7.07 -3.00
CA ILE A 40 -3.43 -7.41 -2.32
C ILE A 40 -3.67 -7.74 -0.85
N SER A 41 -4.56 -7.02 -0.16
CA SER A 41 -4.85 -7.33 1.25
C SER A 41 -5.42 -8.74 1.42
N LYS A 42 -6.33 -9.19 0.53
CA LYS A 42 -6.81 -10.57 0.52
C LYS A 42 -5.71 -11.62 0.28
N LYS A 43 -4.70 -11.31 -0.53
CA LYS A 43 -3.55 -12.21 -0.76
C LYS A 43 -2.62 -12.29 0.45
N LEU A 44 -2.52 -11.20 1.22
CA LEU A 44 -1.62 -11.11 2.36
C LEU A 44 -2.28 -11.45 3.71
N LYS A 45 -3.61 -11.55 3.78
CA LYS A 45 -4.40 -11.75 5.00
C LYS A 45 -3.90 -12.88 5.94
N ASN A 46 -3.33 -13.94 5.39
CA ASN A 46 -2.86 -15.11 6.16
C ASN A 46 -1.35 -15.06 6.45
N LYS A 47 -0.70 -13.93 6.21
CA LYS A 47 0.70 -13.67 6.57
C LYS A 47 0.74 -12.87 7.88
N LYS A 48 1.86 -12.97 8.59
CA LYS A 48 2.12 -12.16 9.78
C LYS A 48 3.16 -11.10 9.45
N PHE A 49 2.93 -9.88 9.92
CA PHE A 49 3.83 -8.76 9.73
C PHE A 49 4.13 -8.10 11.06
N GLU A 50 5.41 -7.86 11.31
CA GLU A 50 5.87 -7.15 12.51
C GLU A 50 6.08 -5.66 12.24
N VAL A 51 6.48 -5.33 11.00
CA VAL A 51 6.78 -3.98 10.55
C VAL A 51 6.17 -3.77 9.18
N ALA A 52 5.51 -2.63 9.01
CA ALA A 52 5.07 -2.13 7.72
C ALA A 52 5.87 -0.88 7.35
N ILE A 53 6.07 -0.66 6.05
CA ILE A 53 6.83 0.46 5.51
C ILE A 53 6.00 1.12 4.42
N GLN A 54 5.93 2.44 4.42
CA GLN A 54 5.25 3.23 3.38
C GLN A 54 6.02 4.50 3.06
N THR A 55 5.67 5.13 1.94
CA THR A 55 6.06 6.51 1.69
C THR A 55 5.05 7.51 2.29
N SER A 56 5.43 8.77 2.47
CA SER A 56 4.56 9.88 2.87
C SER A 56 3.37 10.16 1.92
N LEU A 57 3.40 9.65 0.68
CA LEU A 57 2.40 9.88 -0.38
C LEU A 57 1.08 9.12 -0.17
N SER A 58 -0.06 9.79 -0.36
CA SER A 58 -1.40 9.26 -0.05
C SER A 58 -1.71 7.93 -0.72
N ARG A 59 -1.25 7.73 -1.97
CA ARG A 59 -1.43 6.45 -2.69
C ARG A 59 -0.75 5.26 -2.02
N SER A 60 0.44 5.46 -1.44
CA SER A 60 1.14 4.42 -0.69
C SER A 60 0.42 4.15 0.61
N LYS A 61 0.10 5.22 1.36
CA LYS A 61 -0.62 5.15 2.64
C LYS A 61 -1.95 4.42 2.52
N GLU A 62 -2.77 4.84 1.55
CA GLU A 62 -4.08 4.26 1.34
C GLU A 62 -3.98 2.78 0.95
N THR A 63 -3.03 2.41 0.07
CA THR A 63 -2.83 1.00 -0.31
C THR A 63 -2.41 0.15 0.89
N LEU A 64 -1.45 0.61 1.69
CA LEU A 64 -1.00 -0.11 2.88
C LEU A 64 -2.13 -0.25 3.91
N ASN A 65 -2.94 0.79 4.10
CA ASN A 65 -4.08 0.74 5.03
C ASN A 65 -5.07 -0.38 4.69
N TYR A 66 -5.30 -0.70 3.41
CA TYR A 66 -6.12 -1.86 3.04
C TYR A 66 -5.52 -3.18 3.51
N VAL A 67 -4.19 -3.31 3.47
CA VAL A 67 -3.48 -4.50 3.95
C VAL A 67 -3.58 -4.58 5.47
N LEU A 68 -3.25 -3.49 6.18
CA LEU A 68 -3.22 -3.44 7.65
C LEU A 68 -4.58 -3.72 8.32
N LYS A 69 -5.71 -3.56 7.62
CA LYS A 69 -7.03 -3.99 8.12
C LYS A 69 -7.09 -5.48 8.52
N PHE A 70 -6.25 -6.33 7.93
CA PHE A 70 -6.15 -7.75 8.26
C PHE A 70 -4.99 -8.08 9.19
N HIS A 71 -4.21 -7.07 9.63
CA HIS A 71 -2.99 -7.25 10.42
C HIS A 71 -2.99 -6.36 11.68
N PRO A 72 -3.94 -6.54 12.62
CA PRO A 72 -3.97 -5.77 13.86
C PRO A 72 -2.72 -5.97 14.75
N GLU A 73 -1.95 -7.03 14.51
CA GLU A 73 -0.66 -7.28 15.16
C GLU A 73 0.45 -6.32 14.70
N CYS A 74 0.35 -5.78 13.48
CA CYS A 74 1.39 -4.94 12.87
C CYS A 74 1.27 -3.48 13.33
N LYS A 75 1.77 -3.18 14.52
CA LYS A 75 1.67 -1.84 15.14
C LYS A 75 2.79 -0.87 14.73
N LYS A 76 3.90 -1.37 14.20
CA LYS A 76 5.04 -0.56 13.80
C LYS A 76 4.96 -0.22 12.32
N ILE A 77 4.69 1.04 12.01
CA ILE A 77 4.69 1.58 10.66
C ILE A 77 5.87 2.55 10.55
N LEU A 78 6.77 2.29 9.61
CA LEU A 78 7.85 3.19 9.24
C LEU A 78 7.42 4.00 8.02
N GLU A 79 7.66 5.31 8.06
CA GLU A 79 7.38 6.25 6.98
C GLU A 79 8.67 6.95 6.57
N ASP A 80 8.83 7.20 5.27
CA ASP A 80 9.93 8.01 4.73
C ASP A 80 9.72 9.51 4.87
#